data_AF-M9PNM3-F1
#
_entry.id   AF-M9PNM3-F1
#
_cell.length_a   1.000
_cell.length_b   1.000
_cell.length_c   1.000
_cell.angle_alpha   90.00
_cell.angle_beta   90.00
_cell.angle_gamma   90.00
#
_symmetry.space_group_name_H-M   'P 1'
#
loop_
_entity.id
_entity.type
_entity.pdbx_description
1 polymer ?
#
loop_
_entity_poly.entity_id
_entity_poly.type
_entity_poly.pdbx_seq_one_letter_code
_entity_poly.pdbx_strand_id
1 'polypeptide(L)'
;FQPMRMASATANCAKIAEYVFTSGWDNVVNLQMGAKTGDPREFKDFEEVFEAWVVQMRSIFGTLVRAVNLGRTIGPKVTPRPFLSSISSRSIESGLDVNEPSISRGNAWITGFTWVENADALAAVKKLVFDEKKYTMDQLVDALEANWEGYEQMRLDFVRD
;
A
#
# COMPACT_ATOMS: atom_id res chain seq x y z
N PHE A 1 -23.80 5.80 11.63
CA PHE A 1 -23.70 4.60 12.49
C PHE A 1 -22.72 3.63 11.85
N GLN A 2 -21.58 3.36 12.50
CA GLN A 2 -20.59 2.41 12.02
C GLN A 2 -20.65 1.19 12.96
N PRO A 3 -21.38 0.12 12.60
CA PRO A 3 -21.79 -0.93 13.54
C PRO A 3 -20.62 -1.63 14.24
N MET A 4 -19.45 -1.66 13.59
CA MET A 4 -18.21 -2.17 14.14
C MET A 4 -17.04 -1.59 13.32
N ARG A 5 -15.97 -1.17 13.99
CA ARG A 5 -14.67 -0.91 13.35
C ARG A 5 -13.83 -2.17 13.48
N MET A 6 -13.67 -2.92 12.40
CA MET A 6 -12.61 -3.94 12.31
C MET A 6 -11.64 -3.54 11.21
N ALA A 7 -10.40 -3.23 11.61
CA ALA A 7 -9.29 -3.25 10.68
C ALA A 7 -9.14 -4.70 10.20
N SER A 8 -9.62 -4.95 8.99
CA SER A 8 -9.60 -6.28 8.35
C SER A 8 -8.59 -6.35 7.22
N ALA A 9 -7.89 -5.24 6.97
CA ALA A 9 -6.79 -5.12 6.04
C ALA A 9 -5.74 -4.14 6.57
N THR A 10 -4.49 -4.56 6.48
CA THR A 10 -3.32 -3.80 6.89
C THR A 10 -2.30 -3.84 5.77
N ALA A 11 -1.71 -2.70 5.43
CA ALA A 11 -0.64 -2.58 4.45
C ALA A 11 0.66 -2.13 5.13
N ASN A 12 1.78 -2.75 4.76
CA ASN A 12 3.08 -2.12 4.85
C ASN A 12 3.22 -1.20 3.63
N CYS A 13 3.12 0.10 3.81
CA CYS A 13 3.13 1.04 2.70
C CYS A 13 4.54 1.33 2.16
N ALA A 14 5.62 0.98 2.87
CA ALA A 14 6.97 1.13 2.35
C ALA A 14 7.23 0.20 1.15
N LYS A 15 6.48 -0.92 1.07
CA LYS A 15 6.50 -1.83 -0.08
C LYS A 15 6.07 -1.17 -1.38
N ILE A 16 5.29 -0.08 -1.33
CA ILE A 16 4.92 0.65 -2.54
C ILE A 16 6.18 1.21 -3.22
N ALA A 17 7.10 1.81 -2.45
CA ALA A 17 8.36 2.33 -2.96
C ALA A 17 9.28 1.20 -3.46
N GLU A 18 9.40 0.09 -2.70
CA GLU A 18 10.17 -1.09 -3.16
C GLU A 18 9.68 -1.58 -4.53
N TYR A 19 8.36 -1.67 -4.70
CA TYR A 19 7.75 -2.17 -5.94
C TYR A 19 7.92 -1.24 -7.15
N VAL A 20 8.26 0.03 -6.95
CA VAL A 20 8.68 0.90 -8.06
C VAL A 20 9.99 0.37 -8.65
N PHE A 21 10.94 0.00 -7.79
CA PHE A 21 12.29 -0.41 -8.20
C PHE A 21 12.40 -1.90 -8.55
N THR A 22 11.41 -2.71 -8.21
CA THR A 22 11.36 -4.14 -8.55
C THR A 22 10.28 -4.48 -9.58
N SER A 23 9.68 -3.48 -10.20
CA SER A 23 8.55 -3.63 -11.13
C SER A 23 7.41 -4.50 -10.55
N GLY A 24 7.14 -4.33 -9.25
CA GLY A 24 6.11 -5.06 -8.49
C GLY A 24 6.49 -6.44 -7.98
N TRP A 25 7.72 -6.91 -8.19
CA TRP A 25 8.20 -8.17 -7.65
C TRP A 25 8.55 -8.02 -6.16
N ASP A 26 8.01 -8.89 -5.30
CA ASP A 26 8.39 -8.92 -3.89
C ASP A 26 9.42 -10.02 -3.65
N ASN A 27 10.63 -9.61 -3.24
CA ASN A 27 11.74 -10.53 -2.99
C ASN A 27 11.63 -11.32 -1.67
N VAL A 28 10.79 -10.87 -0.73
CA VAL A 28 10.57 -11.57 0.55
C VAL A 28 9.67 -12.78 0.34
N VAL A 29 8.59 -12.62 -0.43
CA VAL A 29 7.65 -13.72 -0.72
C VAL A 29 7.89 -14.40 -2.06
N ASN A 30 8.84 -13.91 -2.87
CA ASN A 30 9.19 -14.43 -4.19
C ASN A 30 7.98 -14.53 -5.13
N LEU A 31 7.19 -13.45 -5.20
CA LEU A 31 5.98 -13.40 -5.99
C LEU A 31 5.75 -12.00 -6.58
N GLN A 32 5.10 -11.96 -7.74
CA GLN A 32 4.55 -10.73 -8.29
C GLN A 32 3.37 -10.25 -7.44
N MET A 33 3.64 -9.40 -6.46
CA MET A 33 2.65 -8.83 -5.54
C MET A 33 2.11 -7.49 -6.03
N GLY A 34 3.02 -6.63 -6.51
CA GLY A 34 2.71 -5.36 -7.13
C GLY A 34 2.28 -5.50 -8.60
N ALA A 35 1.85 -4.39 -9.18
CA ALA A 35 1.57 -4.34 -10.62
C ALA A 35 2.88 -4.46 -11.42
N LYS A 36 2.81 -5.02 -12.63
CA LYS A 36 3.95 -5.06 -13.55
C LYS A 36 4.11 -3.67 -14.19
N THR A 37 4.96 -2.84 -13.62
CA THR A 37 5.37 -1.55 -14.18
C THR A 37 6.61 -1.71 -15.08
N GLY A 38 7.01 -0.65 -15.78
CA GLY A 38 8.25 -0.65 -16.57
C GLY A 38 9.51 -0.87 -15.71
N ASP A 39 10.65 -1.08 -16.38
CA ASP A 39 11.95 -1.13 -15.70
C ASP A 39 12.26 0.27 -15.14
N PRO A 40 12.55 0.40 -13.83
CA PRO A 40 12.91 1.69 -13.25
C PRO A 40 14.10 2.36 -13.93
N ARG A 41 15.03 1.59 -14.50
CA ARG A 41 16.22 2.12 -15.20
C ARG A 41 15.85 2.93 -16.45
N GLU A 42 14.66 2.73 -17.01
CA GLU A 42 14.18 3.43 -18.19
C GLU A 42 13.46 4.75 -17.87
N PHE A 43 13.25 5.09 -16.60
CA PHE A 43 12.56 6.32 -16.20
C PHE A 43 13.39 7.57 -16.52
N LYS A 44 12.75 8.53 -17.20
CA LYS A 44 13.40 9.74 -17.74
C LYS A 44 13.25 10.96 -16.84
N ASP A 45 12.17 11.01 -16.07
CA ASP A 45 11.83 12.09 -15.16
C ASP A 45 11.19 11.56 -13.87
N PHE A 46 10.99 12.46 -12.92
CA PHE A 46 10.40 12.11 -11.63
C PHE A 46 8.92 11.76 -11.75
N GLU A 47 8.22 12.34 -12.72
CA GLU A 47 6.81 12.08 -12.99
C GLU A 47 6.59 10.61 -13.36
N GLU A 48 7.46 10.00 -14.16
CA GLU A 48 7.41 8.56 -14.46
C GLU A 48 7.61 7.69 -13.20
N VAL A 49 8.50 8.08 -12.28
CA VAL A 49 8.67 7.41 -10.97
C VAL A 49 7.39 7.52 -10.13
N PHE A 50 6.82 8.73 -10.05
CA PHE A 50 5.62 8.98 -9.26
C PHE A 50 4.40 8.24 -9.81
N GLU A 51 4.24 8.17 -11.12
CA GLU A 51 3.18 7.38 -11.76
C GLU A 51 3.35 5.88 -11.48
N ALA A 52 4.57 5.35 -11.56
CA ALA A 52 4.85 3.97 -11.16
C ALA A 52 4.47 3.73 -9.67
N TRP A 53 4.82 4.66 -8.79
CA TRP A 53 4.43 4.61 -7.37
C TRP A 53 2.91 4.60 -7.19
N VAL A 54 2.17 5.45 -7.90
CA VAL A 54 0.69 5.49 -7.87
C VAL A 54 0.12 4.16 -8.34
N VAL A 55 0.66 3.57 -9.42
CA VAL A 55 0.23 2.26 -9.93
C VAL A 55 0.44 1.16 -8.89
N GLN A 56 1.60 1.13 -8.21
CA GLN A 56 1.87 0.17 -7.14
C GLN A 56 0.94 0.36 -5.94
N MET A 57 0.73 1.62 -5.53
CA MET A 57 -0.17 1.98 -4.44
C MET A 57 -1.59 1.49 -4.71
N ARG A 58 -2.11 1.75 -5.91
CA ARG A 58 -3.43 1.27 -6.36
C ARG A 58 -3.51 -0.26 -6.40
N SER A 59 -2.44 -0.95 -6.78
CA SER A 59 -2.40 -2.41 -6.79
C SER A 59 -2.53 -3.00 -5.37
N ILE A 60 -1.72 -2.51 -4.44
CA ILE A 60 -1.70 -2.97 -3.04
C ILE A 60 -3.06 -2.68 -2.37
N PHE A 61 -3.52 -1.42 -2.42
CA PHE A 61 -4.80 -1.06 -1.81
C PHE A 61 -5.98 -1.75 -2.50
N GLY A 62 -5.93 -1.93 -3.82
CA GLY A 62 -6.95 -2.65 -4.57
C GLY A 62 -7.12 -4.10 -4.10
N THR A 63 -6.00 -4.80 -3.83
CA THR A 63 -6.03 -6.16 -3.29
C THR A 63 -6.70 -6.21 -1.91
N LEU A 64 -6.34 -5.28 -1.04
CA LEU A 64 -6.88 -5.18 0.32
C LEU A 64 -8.37 -4.84 0.33
N VAL A 65 -8.80 -3.85 -0.48
CA VAL A 65 -10.22 -3.47 -0.60
C VAL A 65 -11.06 -4.65 -1.08
N ARG A 66 -10.59 -5.44 -2.04
CA ARG A 66 -11.32 -6.62 -2.54
C ARG A 66 -11.56 -7.65 -1.43
N ALA A 67 -10.54 -7.97 -0.65
CA ALA A 67 -10.65 -8.92 0.45
C ALA A 67 -11.65 -8.43 1.53
N VAL A 68 -11.55 -7.16 1.92
CA VAL A 68 -12.46 -6.54 2.90
C VAL A 68 -13.90 -6.54 2.38
N ASN A 69 -14.12 -6.15 1.13
CA ASN A 69 -15.46 -6.10 0.55
C ASN A 69 -16.10 -7.48 0.44
N LEU A 70 -15.33 -8.51 0.09
CA LEU A 70 -15.82 -9.89 0.08
C LEU A 70 -16.26 -10.29 1.49
N GLY A 71 -15.37 -10.15 2.49
CA GLY A 71 -15.65 -10.52 3.88
C GLY A 71 -16.90 -9.82 4.44
N ARG A 72 -17.12 -8.56 4.08
CA ARG A 72 -18.32 -7.80 4.48
C ARG A 72 -19.60 -8.29 3.82
N THR A 73 -19.52 -8.76 2.59
CA THR A 73 -20.69 -9.23 1.84
C THR A 73 -21.15 -10.59 2.35
N ILE A 74 -20.22 -11.46 2.74
CA ILE A 74 -20.54 -12.81 3.25
C ILE A 74 -20.73 -12.84 4.77
N GLY A 75 -20.07 -11.95 5.51
CA GLY A 75 -19.95 -11.97 6.98
C GLY A 75 -21.27 -12.11 7.73
N PRO A 76 -22.32 -11.32 7.42
CA PRO A 76 -23.64 -11.46 8.04
C PRO A 76 -24.28 -12.84 7.86
N LYS A 77 -23.92 -13.57 6.79
CA LYS A 77 -24.48 -14.90 6.48
C LYS A 77 -23.67 -16.03 7.14
N VAL A 78 -22.34 -15.91 7.16
CA VAL A 78 -21.44 -16.99 7.61
C VAL A 78 -21.05 -16.87 9.09
N THR A 79 -20.99 -15.64 9.61
CA THR A 79 -20.59 -15.34 10.99
C THR A 79 -21.48 -14.24 11.58
N PRO A 80 -22.79 -14.47 11.72
CA PRO A 80 -23.71 -13.48 12.27
C PRO A 80 -23.32 -13.12 13.71
N ARG A 81 -23.68 -11.92 14.13
CA ARG A 81 -23.35 -11.33 15.44
C ARG A 81 -24.64 -11.03 16.20
N PRO A 82 -25.38 -12.06 16.68
CA PRO A 82 -26.69 -11.85 17.31
C PRO A 82 -26.61 -10.98 18.57
N PHE A 83 -25.57 -11.14 19.41
CA PHE A 83 -25.39 -10.32 20.60
C PHE A 83 -25.14 -8.84 20.28
N LEU A 84 -24.28 -8.54 19.30
CA LEU A 84 -24.06 -7.15 18.88
C LEU A 84 -25.31 -6.56 18.21
N SER A 85 -26.05 -7.38 17.47
CA SER A 85 -27.30 -6.99 16.83
C SER A 85 -28.40 -6.70 17.87
N SER A 86 -28.48 -7.45 18.96
CA SER A 86 -29.50 -7.24 20.00
C SER A 86 -29.32 -5.97 20.82
N ILE A 87 -28.14 -5.33 20.78
CA ILE A 87 -27.86 -4.06 21.46
C ILE A 87 -27.78 -2.87 20.49
N SER A 88 -28.09 -3.09 19.21
CA SER A 88 -28.04 -2.09 18.15
C SER A 88 -29.47 -1.70 17.77
N SER A 89 -29.88 -0.44 18.03
CA SER A 89 -31.23 0.03 17.68
C SER A 89 -31.56 -0.20 16.21
N ARG A 90 -30.60 0.07 15.31
CA ARG A 90 -30.74 -0.21 13.87
C ARG A 90 -31.06 -1.67 13.59
N SER A 91 -30.39 -2.60 14.27
CA SER A 91 -30.59 -4.03 14.06
C SER A 91 -31.91 -4.51 14.64
N ILE A 92 -32.32 -3.96 15.79
CA ILE A 92 -33.63 -4.23 16.40
C ILE A 92 -34.75 -3.75 15.46
N GLU A 93 -34.65 -2.52 14.94
CA GLU A 93 -35.67 -1.92 14.06
C GLU A 93 -35.78 -2.64 12.72
N SER A 94 -34.65 -3.08 12.15
CA SER A 94 -34.61 -3.72 10.83
C SER A 94 -34.76 -5.24 10.86
N GLY A 95 -34.52 -5.88 12.00
CA GLY A 95 -34.41 -7.33 12.11
C GLY A 95 -33.17 -7.93 11.42
N LEU A 96 -32.20 -7.09 11.07
CA LEU A 96 -31.01 -7.48 10.30
C LEU A 96 -29.75 -7.44 11.17
N ASP A 97 -28.78 -8.28 10.80
CA ASP A 97 -27.47 -8.32 11.46
C ASP A 97 -26.81 -6.94 11.45
N VAL A 98 -26.09 -6.62 12.53
CA VAL A 98 -25.40 -5.34 12.72
C VAL A 98 -24.46 -5.00 11.56
N ASN A 99 -23.87 -6.00 10.89
CA ASN A 99 -22.98 -5.85 9.76
C ASN A 99 -23.65 -5.93 8.39
N GLU A 100 -24.98 -6.06 8.32
CA GLU A 100 -25.71 -6.14 7.05
C GLU A 100 -25.45 -4.89 6.18
N PRO A 101 -24.78 -5.04 5.02
CA PRO A 101 -24.31 -3.89 4.24
C PRO A 101 -25.43 -3.11 3.53
N SER A 102 -26.63 -3.69 3.35
CA SER A 102 -27.75 -3.05 2.62
C SER A 102 -28.33 -1.82 3.32
N ILE A 103 -28.25 -1.74 4.65
CA ILE A 103 -28.78 -0.58 5.40
C ILE A 103 -27.71 0.52 5.52
N SER A 104 -26.43 0.15 5.66
CA SER A 104 -25.33 1.11 5.71
C SER A 104 -24.03 0.51 5.20
N ARG A 105 -23.41 1.20 4.25
CA ARG A 105 -22.04 0.95 3.84
C ARG A 105 -21.10 1.42 4.96
N GLY A 106 -20.79 0.55 5.92
CA GLY A 106 -19.70 0.80 6.88
C GLY A 106 -18.37 1.15 6.18
N ASN A 107 -17.38 1.68 6.89
CA ASN A 107 -16.10 2.07 6.29
C ASN A 107 -15.26 0.84 5.85
N ALA A 108 -14.76 0.81 4.61
CA ALA A 108 -13.76 -0.14 4.15
C ALA A 108 -12.36 0.31 4.58
N TRP A 109 -12.17 0.38 5.91
CA TRP A 109 -10.95 0.90 6.51
C TRP A 109 -9.77 0.01 6.17
N ILE A 110 -8.72 0.60 5.61
CA ILE A 110 -7.41 -0.03 5.46
C ILE A 110 -6.44 0.72 6.35
N THR A 111 -5.67 -0.02 7.14
CA THR A 111 -4.63 0.56 7.98
C THR A 111 -3.31 0.55 7.21
N GLY A 112 -2.78 1.73 6.88
CA GLY A 112 -1.44 1.87 6.31
C GLY A 112 -0.42 2.13 7.42
N PHE A 113 0.56 1.24 7.55
CA PHE A 113 1.79 1.52 8.31
C PHE A 113 2.87 2.01 7.36
N THR A 114 3.91 2.62 7.91
CA THR A 114 5.11 3.07 7.17
C THR A 114 4.76 3.94 5.95
N TRP A 115 3.95 4.98 6.18
CA TRP A 115 3.54 5.90 5.12
C TRP A 115 4.62 6.93 4.81
N VAL A 116 5.33 7.41 5.83
CA VAL A 116 6.30 8.51 5.74
C VAL A 116 7.49 8.13 4.85
N GLU A 117 7.88 6.87 4.89
CA GLU A 117 8.95 6.28 4.09
C GLU A 117 8.71 6.48 2.57
N ASN A 118 7.46 6.58 2.13
CA ASN A 118 7.14 6.89 0.74
C ASN A 118 7.49 8.35 0.39
N ALA A 119 7.19 9.29 1.28
CA ALA A 119 7.48 10.69 1.05
C ALA A 119 8.99 10.93 1.03
N ASP A 120 9.70 10.34 1.99
CA ASP A 120 11.16 10.45 2.09
C ASP A 120 11.84 9.82 0.86
N ALA A 121 11.43 8.60 0.47
CA ALA A 121 11.97 7.93 -0.72
C ALA A 121 11.72 8.72 -2.01
N LEU A 122 10.50 9.22 -2.22
CA LEU A 122 10.18 10.03 -3.40
C LEU A 122 10.96 11.34 -3.43
N ALA A 123 11.10 12.02 -2.28
CA ALA A 123 11.85 13.26 -2.18
C ALA A 123 13.35 13.05 -2.46
N ALA A 124 13.96 12.02 -1.87
CA ALA A 124 15.36 11.68 -2.07
C ALA A 124 15.66 11.34 -3.54
N VAL A 125 14.81 10.52 -4.18
CA VAL A 125 14.93 10.19 -5.61
C VAL A 125 14.80 11.43 -6.48
N LYS A 126 13.78 12.26 -6.23
CA LYS A 126 13.59 13.52 -6.98
C LYS A 126 14.84 14.39 -6.89
N LYS A 127 15.33 14.60 -5.67
CA LYS A 127 16.47 15.48 -5.40
C LYS A 127 17.76 14.94 -5.99
N LEU A 128 18.18 13.74 -5.61
CA LEU A 128 19.52 13.23 -5.90
C LEU A 128 19.67 12.67 -7.33
N VAL A 129 18.59 12.16 -7.93
CA VAL A 129 18.63 11.58 -9.28
C VAL A 129 18.21 12.58 -10.35
N PHE A 130 17.14 13.35 -10.13
CA PHE A 130 16.57 14.21 -11.18
C PHE A 130 16.94 15.69 -11.06
N ASP A 131 16.88 16.28 -9.86
CA ASP A 131 17.15 17.71 -9.65
C ASP A 131 18.66 18.01 -9.62
N GLU A 132 19.41 17.37 -8.72
CA GLU A 132 20.86 17.56 -8.55
C GLU A 132 21.68 16.66 -9.48
N LYS A 133 21.10 15.56 -9.98
CA LYS A 133 21.74 14.57 -10.84
C LYS A 133 23.09 14.07 -10.28
N LYS A 134 23.13 13.90 -8.96
CA LYS A 134 24.29 13.36 -8.25
C LYS A 134 24.50 11.88 -8.56
N TYR A 135 23.41 11.16 -8.79
CA TYR A 135 23.39 9.75 -9.16
C TYR A 135 22.49 9.50 -10.37
N THR A 136 22.75 8.43 -11.12
CA THR A 136 21.85 7.94 -12.17
C THR A 136 20.83 6.96 -11.61
N MET A 137 19.76 6.71 -12.38
CA MET A 137 18.76 5.70 -12.00
C MET A 137 19.38 4.29 -11.95
N ASP A 138 20.24 3.94 -12.91
CA ASP A 138 20.99 2.67 -12.90
C ASP A 138 21.79 2.49 -11.59
N GLN A 139 22.52 3.53 -11.18
CA GLN A 139 23.32 3.50 -9.94
C GLN A 139 22.46 3.30 -8.71
N LEU A 140 21.28 3.94 -8.65
CA LEU A 140 20.36 3.76 -7.54
C LEU A 140 19.81 2.33 -7.51
N VAL A 141 19.36 1.79 -8.65
CA VAL A 141 18.81 0.43 -8.68
C VAL A 141 19.87 -0.60 -8.31
N ASP A 142 21.09 -0.47 -8.83
CA ASP A 142 22.21 -1.35 -8.46
C ASP A 142 22.54 -1.25 -6.96
N ALA A 143 22.54 -0.04 -6.39
CA ALA A 143 22.75 0.16 -4.96
C ALA A 143 21.64 -0.48 -4.10
N LEU A 144 20.38 -0.40 -4.52
CA LEU A 144 19.25 -1.03 -3.83
C LEU A 144 19.32 -2.56 -3.92
N GLU A 145 19.64 -3.11 -5.09
CA GLU A 145 19.82 -4.56 -5.30
C GLU A 145 20.98 -5.12 -4.45
N ALA A 146 22.05 -4.35 -4.30
CA ALA A 146 23.18 -4.69 -3.44
C ALA A 146 22.94 -4.42 -1.94
N ASN A 147 21.73 -4.01 -1.54
CA ASN A 147 21.42 -3.57 -0.16
C ASN A 147 22.46 -2.55 0.37
N TRP A 148 22.87 -1.63 -0.50
CA TRP A 148 23.86 -0.59 -0.28
C TRP A 148 25.31 -1.06 -0.02
N GLU A 149 25.61 -2.35 -0.12
CA GLU A 149 26.99 -2.86 0.01
C GLU A 149 27.88 -2.33 -1.12
N GLY A 150 28.93 -1.57 -0.77
CA GLY A 150 29.77 -0.87 -1.75
C GLY A 150 29.24 0.49 -2.21
N TYR A 151 28.08 0.91 -1.70
CA TYR A 151 27.42 2.19 -2.00
C TYR A 151 27.17 3.03 -0.73
N GLU A 152 28.05 2.92 0.27
CA GLU A 152 27.82 3.47 1.62
C GLU A 152 27.67 5.00 1.61
N GLN A 153 28.45 5.68 0.76
CA GLN A 153 28.36 7.14 0.63
C GLN A 153 27.02 7.55 0.01
N MET A 154 26.55 6.84 -1.03
CA MET A 154 25.24 7.09 -1.63
C MET A 154 24.13 6.89 -0.60
N ARG A 155 24.19 5.81 0.19
CA ARG A 155 23.23 5.57 1.27
C ARG A 155 23.18 6.70 2.28
N LEU A 156 24.34 7.24 2.69
CA LEU A 156 24.39 8.38 3.62
C LEU A 156 23.80 9.65 3.01
N ASP A 157 23.98 9.82 1.71
CA ASP A 157 23.47 10.98 0.99
C ASP A 157 21.94 10.93 0.84
N PHE A 158 21.35 9.72 0.73
CA PHE A 158 19.90 9.42 0.75
C PHE A 158 19.24 9.43 2.15
N VAL A 159 20.01 9.67 3.21
CA VAL A 159 19.52 9.80 4.59
C VAL A 159 19.62 11.25 5.10
N ARG A 160 20.45 12.08 4.47
CA ARG A 160 20.82 13.43 4.96
C ARG A 160 20.23 14.57 4.13
N ASP A 161 19.45 14.23 3.12
CA ASP A 161 18.91 15.08 2.07
C ASP A 161 17.80 16.02 2.55
#